data_AF-A0A6L9Z3P7-F1
#
_entry.id   AF-A0A6L9Z3P7-F1
#
_cell.length_a   1.000
_cell.length_b   1.000
_cell.length_c   1.000
_cell.angle_alpha   90.00
_cell.angle_beta   90.00
_cell.angle_gamma   90.00
#
_symmetry.space_group_name_H-M   'P 1'
#
loop_
_entity.id
_entity.type
_entity.pdbx_description
1 polymer ?
#
loop_
_entity_poly.entity_id
_entity_poly.type
_entity_poly.pdbx_seq_one_letter_code
_entity_poly.pdbx_strand_id
1 'polypeptide(L)'
;VTTGILTFIFAWNEFILSLTFISQESMKTLPVAAAQLSGSLGKEIPYGAIAAMTVIGTFPLVVLVMFFQGKIVQGLTSGAVKG
;
A
#
# COMPACT_ATOMS: atom_id res chain seq x y z
N VAL A 1 -14.71 11.04 7.00
CA VAL A 1 -13.45 10.48 7.55
C VAL A 1 -13.24 9.05 7.10
N THR A 2 -14.19 8.14 7.36
CA THR A 2 -14.11 6.73 6.93
C THR A 2 -13.90 6.56 5.42
N THR A 3 -14.65 7.27 4.58
CA THR A 3 -14.45 7.23 3.11
C THR A 3 -13.03 7.64 2.71
N GLY A 4 -12.48 8.70 3.30
CA GLY A 4 -11.12 9.17 2.97
C GLY A 4 -10.03 8.18 3.37
N ILE A 5 -10.19 7.49 4.50
CA ILE A 5 -9.27 6.43 4.94
C ILE A 5 -9.35 5.24 3.99
N LEU A 6 -10.55 4.77 3.66
CA LEU A 6 -10.73 3.66 2.73
C LEU A 6 -10.18 4.00 1.34
N THR A 7 -10.47 5.19 0.82
CA THR A 7 -9.89 5.69 -0.44
C THR A 7 -8.37 5.74 -0.40
N PHE A 8 -7.76 6.20 0.71
CA PHE A 8 -6.32 6.17 0.87
C PHE A 8 -5.76 4.74 0.85
N ILE A 9 -6.38 3.81 1.60
CA ILE A 9 -5.96 2.41 1.64
C ILE A 9 -5.98 1.81 0.24
N PHE A 10 -7.06 2.04 -0.52
CA PHE A 10 -7.17 1.55 -1.90
C PHE A 10 -6.13 2.20 -2.82
N ALA A 11 -5.97 3.52 -2.78
CA ALA A 11 -5.00 4.22 -3.62
C ALA A 11 -3.54 3.83 -3.30
N TRP A 12 -3.22 3.60 -2.03
CA TRP A 12 -1.88 3.21 -1.58
C TRP A 12 -1.52 1.78 -1.97
N ASN A 13 -2.48 0.86 -1.94
CA ASN A 13 -2.28 -0.53 -2.34
C ASN A 13 -2.37 -0.73 -3.85
N GLU A 14 -2.71 0.32 -4.62
CA GLU A 14 -3.02 0.10 -6.02
C GLU A 14 -1.77 -0.15 -6.86
N PHE A 15 -1.72 -1.35 -7.44
CA PHE A 15 -0.56 -1.90 -8.14
C PHE A 15 -0.73 -1.89 -9.65
N ILE A 16 -1.90 -2.27 -10.18
CA ILE A 16 -2.07 -2.52 -11.63
C ILE A 16 -2.04 -1.22 -12.42
N LEU A 17 -2.82 -0.23 -12.02
CA LEU A 17 -2.84 1.09 -12.63
C LEU A 17 -1.46 1.75 -12.56
N SER A 18 -0.77 1.62 -11.42
CA SER A 18 0.58 2.14 -11.29
C SER A 18 1.57 1.43 -12.23
N LEU A 19 1.47 0.11 -12.38
CA LEU A 19 2.34 -0.66 -13.28
C LEU A 19 2.07 -0.35 -14.76
N THR A 20 0.80 -0.12 -15.11
CA THR A 20 0.38 0.14 -16.49
C THR A 20 0.64 1.57 -16.95
N PHE A 21 0.34 2.57 -16.12
CA PHE A 21 0.40 3.98 -16.53
C PHE A 21 1.71 4.68 -16.15
N ILE A 22 2.46 4.18 -15.16
CA ILE A 22 3.71 4.81 -14.74
C ILE A 22 4.89 4.16 -15.45
N SER A 23 5.37 4.82 -16.50
CA SER A 23 6.54 4.38 -17.27
C SER A 23 7.88 4.91 -16.72
N GLN A 24 7.86 6.03 -15.98
CA GLN A 24 9.08 6.64 -15.42
C GLN A 24 9.45 6.01 -14.07
N GLU A 25 10.69 5.55 -13.93
CA GLU A 25 11.20 4.88 -12.72
C GLU A 25 11.05 5.75 -11.46
N SER A 26 11.35 7.05 -11.56
CA SER A 26 11.29 8.00 -10.45
C SER A 26 9.87 8.26 -9.92
N MET A 27 8.85 7.87 -10.69
CA MET A 27 7.44 8.07 -10.35
C MET A 27 6.77 6.77 -9.91
N LYS A 28 7.49 5.63 -9.92
CA LYS A 28 6.92 4.34 -9.55
C LYS A 28 6.52 4.34 -8.08
N THR A 29 5.34 3.79 -7.84
CA THR A 29 4.86 3.58 -6.48
C THR A 29 5.69 2.49 -5.80
N LEU A 30 5.74 2.56 -4.47
CA LEU A 30 6.52 1.62 -3.67
C LEU A 30 6.18 0.14 -3.95
N PRO A 31 4.91 -0.27 -4.12
CA PRO A 31 4.56 -1.66 -4.46
C PRO A 31 5.11 -2.09 -5.83
N VAL A 32 5.08 -1.20 -6.82
CA VAL A 32 5.58 -1.47 -8.18
C VAL A 32 7.10 -1.56 -8.20
N ALA A 33 7.79 -0.63 -7.54
CA ALA A 33 9.24 -0.67 -7.39
C ALA A 33 9.70 -1.95 -6.65
N ALA A 34 8.95 -2.36 -5.62
CA ALA A 34 9.26 -3.57 -4.87
C ALA A 34 9.15 -4.85 -5.71
N ALA A 35 8.11 -4.96 -6.55
CA ALA A 35 7.94 -6.10 -7.44
C ALA A 35 9.03 -6.18 -8.52
N GLN A 36 9.51 -5.04 -9.01
CA GLN A 36 10.54 -4.97 -10.04
C GLN A 36 11.93 -5.31 -9.52
N LEU A 37 12.19 -5.08 -8.23
CA LEU A 37 13.47 -5.44 -7.61
C LEU A 37 13.75 -6.95 -7.67
N SER A 38 12.69 -7.77 -7.56
CA SER A 38 12.77 -9.23 -7.72
C SER A 38 13.12 -9.67 -9.14
N GLY A 39 12.80 -8.86 -10.15
CA GLY A 39 13.07 -9.15 -11.57
C GLY A 39 14.37 -8.55 -12.12
N SER A 40 14.89 -7.50 -11.47
CA SER A 40 16.04 -6.72 -11.97
C SER A 40 17.41 -7.32 -11.60
N LEU A 41 17.54 -8.05 -10.48
CA LEU A 41 18.81 -8.63 -10.05
C LEU A 41 18.88 -10.12 -10.39
N GLY A 42 19.25 -10.44 -11.63
CA GLY A 42 19.40 -11.82 -12.13
C GLY A 42 20.53 -12.65 -11.51
N LYS A 43 21.05 -12.30 -10.32
CA LYS A 43 22.19 -12.98 -9.68
C LYS A 43 21.92 -13.43 -8.25
N GLU A 44 21.14 -12.68 -7.48
CA GLU A 44 20.65 -13.04 -6.14
C GLU A 44 19.33 -12.31 -5.90
N ILE A 45 18.33 -13.00 -5.34
CA ILE A 45 17.08 -12.35 -4.91
C ILE A 45 17.42 -11.50 -3.68
N PRO A 46 17.26 -10.16 -3.73
CA PRO A 46 17.66 -9.28 -2.64
C PRO A 46 16.59 -9.28 -1.54
N TYR A 47 16.44 -10.40 -0.82
CA TYR A 47 15.42 -10.59 0.22
C TYR A 47 15.43 -9.47 1.28
N GLY A 48 16.61 -8.96 1.64
CA GLY A 48 16.74 -7.85 2.59
C GLY A 48 16.13 -6.54 2.07
N ALA A 49 16.36 -6.21 0.80
CA ALA A 49 15.80 -5.00 0.19
C ALA A 49 14.30 -5.14 -0.06
N ILE A 50 13.83 -6.33 -0.47
CA ILE A 50 12.40 -6.63 -0.60
C ILE A 50 11.71 -6.48 0.76
N ALA A 51 12.25 -7.09 1.82
CA ALA A 51 11.70 -6.96 3.17
C ALA A 51 11.68 -5.51 3.66
N ALA A 52 12.75 -4.74 3.43
CA ALA A 52 12.79 -3.32 3.78
C ALA A 52 11.70 -2.52 3.06
N MET A 53 11.49 -2.73 1.75
CA MET A 53 10.42 -2.07 1.01
C MET A 53 9.02 -2.48 1.51
N THR A 54 8.81 -3.76 1.86
CA THR A 54 7.53 -4.21 2.44
C THR A 54 7.24 -3.56 3.79
N VAL A 55 8.25 -3.43 4.66
CA VAL A 55 8.13 -2.75 5.96
C VAL A 55 7.79 -1.27 5.75
N ILE A 56 8.54 -0.59 4.88
CA ILE A 56 8.30 0.83 4.54
C ILE A 56 6.90 1.00 3.91
N GLY A 57 6.44 0.06 3.08
CA GLY A 57 5.12 0.12 2.46
C GLY A 57 3.97 -0.06 3.43
N THR A 58 4.19 -0.82 4.49
CA THR A 58 3.19 -1.05 5.54
C THR A 58 3.17 0.09 6.57
N PHE A 59 4.28 0.82 6.72
CA PHE A 59 4.41 1.91 7.69
C PHE A 59 3.31 2.98 7.61
N PRO A 60 3.00 3.60 6.46
CA PRO A 60 1.96 4.64 6.40
C PRO A 60 0.56 4.12 6.72
N LEU A 61 0.26 2.86 6.38
CA LEU A 61 -1.00 2.20 6.77
C LEU A 61 -1.07 2.03 8.29
N VAL A 62 0.00 1.55 8.93
CA VAL A 62 0.09 1.39 10.39
C VAL A 62 -0.09 2.73 11.10
N VAL A 63 0.57 3.78 10.60
CA VAL A 63 0.41 5.15 11.11
C VAL A 63 -1.04 5.60 11.02
N LEU A 64 -1.68 5.43 9.85
CA LEU A 64 -3.08 5.80 9.65
C LEU A 64 -4.01 5.03 10.60
N VAL A 65 -3.79 3.73 10.77
CA VAL A 65 -4.58 2.92 11.70
C VAL A 65 -4.38 3.38 13.14
N MET A 66 -3.15 3.67 13.59
CA MET A 66 -2.92 4.16 14.96
C MET A 66 -3.68 5.45 15.26
N PHE A 67 -3.74 6.39 14.31
CA PHE A 67 -4.46 7.66 14.48
C PHE A 67 -5.98 7.54 14.33
N PHE A 68 -6.47 6.62 13.51
CA PHE A 68 -7.89 6.57 13.13
C PHE A 68 -8.63 5.29 13.50
N GLN A 69 -8.00 4.34 14.20
CA GLN A 69 -8.57 3.04 14.62
C GLN A 69 -10.02 3.13 15.13
N GLY A 70 -10.33 4.07 16.03
CA GLY A 70 -11.69 4.23 16.56
C GLY A 70 -12.73 4.62 15.50
N LYS A 71 -12.35 5.48 14.53
CA LYS A 71 -13.25 5.91 13.44
C LYS A 71 -13.36 4.87 12.32
N ILE A 72 -12.32 4.07 12.11
CA ILE A 72 -12.32 2.96 11.15
C ILE A 72 -13.28 1.88 11.64
N VAL A 73 -13.16 1.46 12.90
CA VAL A 73 -14.04 0.44 13.50
C VAL A 73 -15.49 0.89 13.49
N GLN A 74 -15.78 2.13 13.91
CA GLN A 74 -17.15 2.69 13.86
C GLN A 74 -17.71 2.78 12.43
N GLY A 75 -16.86 3.10 11.45
CA GLY A 75 -17.26 3.20 10.05
C GLY A 75 -17.57 1.84 9.40
N LEU A 76 -16.78 0.81 9.74
CA LEU A 76 -17.02 -0.57 9.27
C LEU A 76 -18.26 -1.18 9.91
N THR A 77 -18.47 -0.97 11.21
CA THR A 77 -19.65 -1.50 11.91
C THR A 77 -20.92 -0.75 11.55
N SER A 78 -20.90 0.58 11.40
CA SER A 78 -22.06 1.37 10.98
C SER A 78 -22.56 1.03 9.58
N GLY A 79 -21.70 0.50 8.70
CA GLY A 79 -22.10 0.01 7.37
C GLY A 79 -22.65 -1.42 7.40
N ALA A 80 -22.21 -2.25 8.35
CA ALA A 80 -22.60 -3.66 8.46
C ALA A 80 -24.00 -3.89 9.06
N VAL A 81 -24.55 -2.94 9.83
CA VAL A 81 -25.86 -3.08 10.50
C VAL A 81 -27.04 -2.50 9.71
N LYS A 82 -26.80 -1.99 8.50
CA LYS A 82 -27.87 -1.39 7.66
C LYS A 82 -28.29 -2.27 6.47
N GLY A 83 -27.88 -3.54 6.49
CA GLY A 83 -28.44 -4.62 5.68
C GLY A 83 -29.42 -5.45 6.49
#